data_AF-A0A3B8QCL8-F1
#
_entry.id   AF-A0A3B8QCL8-F1
#
_cell.length_a   1.000
_cell.length_b   1.000
_cell.length_c   1.000
_cell.angle_alpha   90.00
_cell.angle_beta   90.00
_cell.angle_gamma   90.00
#
_symmetry.space_group_name_H-M   'P 1'
#
loop_
_entity.id
_entity.type
_entity.pdbx_description
1 polymer ?
#
loop_
_entity_poly.entity_id
_entity_poly.type
_entity_poly.pdbx_seq_one_letter_code
_entity_poly.pdbx_strand_id
1 'polypeptide(L)'
;MSEVEIIGTPERTVTRRKFIMGVIATGAATSSASYLFKGPQPLLGALMAQGSVERLITLNVNGQQRRVDVMSQETLAFTLRYKLGLTGTKLGCDRAECGACTVLINGVNSYACSVLTHSVRTSDIVTIEGLEAEDGTLHPVQQAVWD
;
A
#
# COMPACT_ATOMS: atom_id res chain seq x y z
N MET A 1 -61.06 55.99 -9.83
CA MET A 1 -59.96 55.80 -10.80
C MET A 1 -58.70 56.39 -10.20
N SER A 2 -57.76 55.55 -9.79
CA SER A 2 -56.38 55.97 -9.47
C SER A 2 -55.46 55.26 -10.47
N GLU A 3 -54.79 56.04 -11.30
CA GLU A 3 -53.75 55.59 -12.23
C GLU A 3 -52.64 54.84 -11.49
N VAL A 4 -52.26 53.68 -12.01
CA VAL A 4 -51.06 52.96 -11.60
C VAL A 4 -49.95 53.38 -12.55
N GLU A 5 -49.01 54.16 -12.02
CA GLU A 5 -47.78 54.56 -12.71
C GLU A 5 -46.83 53.35 -12.79
N ILE A 6 -46.50 52.92 -14.01
CA ILE A 6 -45.52 51.86 -14.25
C ILE A 6 -44.12 52.44 -14.04
N ILE A 7 -43.52 52.15 -12.89
CA ILE A 7 -42.12 52.46 -12.58
C ILE A 7 -41.23 51.69 -13.57
N GLY A 8 -40.45 52.43 -14.36
CA GLY A 8 -39.57 51.91 -15.40
C GLY A 8 -38.58 50.86 -14.90
N THR A 9 -38.24 49.90 -15.77
CA THR A 9 -37.26 48.86 -15.48
C THR A 9 -35.85 49.47 -15.32
N PRO A 10 -35.05 49.04 -14.33
CA PRO A 10 -33.73 49.60 -14.12
C PRO A 10 -32.80 49.27 -15.30
N GLU A 11 -32.07 50.27 -15.79
CA GLU A 11 -31.05 50.05 -16.82
C GLU A 11 -30.00 49.06 -16.32
N ARG A 12 -29.86 47.94 -17.03
CA ARG A 12 -28.84 46.92 -16.75
C ARG A 12 -27.47 47.44 -17.16
N THR A 13 -26.75 48.03 -16.22
CA THR A 13 -25.43 48.64 -16.42
C THR A 13 -24.31 47.64 -16.72
N VAL A 14 -24.55 46.33 -16.49
CA VAL A 14 -23.56 45.26 -16.73
C VAL A 14 -24.08 44.28 -17.77
N THR A 15 -23.37 44.21 -18.90
CA THR A 15 -23.65 43.23 -19.96
C THR A 15 -22.90 41.92 -19.68
N ARG A 16 -23.46 40.79 -20.14
CA ARG A 16 -22.81 39.47 -20.03
C ARG A 16 -21.38 39.48 -20.59
N ARG A 17 -21.14 40.23 -21.67
CA ARG A 17 -19.81 40.42 -22.27
C ARG A 17 -18.85 41.12 -21.31
N LYS A 18 -19.26 42.20 -20.65
CA LYS A 18 -18.40 42.91 -19.68
C LYS A 18 -18.08 42.05 -18.46
N PHE A 19 -19.03 41.23 -18.00
CA PHE A 19 -18.80 40.27 -16.92
C PHE A 19 -17.78 39.19 -17.33
N ILE A 20 -17.95 38.56 -18.49
CA ILE A 20 -17.03 37.53 -19.00
C ILE A 20 -15.62 38.10 -19.21
N MET A 21 -15.50 39.30 -19.77
CA MET A 21 -14.20 39.97 -19.93
C MET A 21 -13.50 40.21 -18.58
N GLY A 22 -14.25 40.58 -17.53
CA GLY A 22 -13.71 40.76 -16.18
C GLY A 22 -13.21 39.46 -15.55
N VAL A 23 -13.95 38.36 -15.72
CA VAL A 23 -13.56 37.03 -15.22
C VAL A 23 -12.28 36.53 -15.91
N ILE A 24 -12.18 36.68 -17.24
CA ILE A 24 -10.99 36.27 -18.01
C ILE A 24 -9.76 37.08 -17.57
N ALA A 25 -9.89 38.40 -17.44
CA ALA A 25 -8.78 39.27 -17.04
C ALA A 25 -8.27 38.95 -15.62
N THR A 26 -9.16 38.61 -14.70
CA THR A 26 -8.80 38.29 -13.29
C THR A 26 -8.15 36.91 -13.18
N GLY A 27 -8.59 35.91 -13.96
CA GLY A 27 -8.00 34.56 -13.97
C GLY A 27 -6.57 34.50 -14.51
N ALA A 28 -6.22 35.37 -15.47
CA ALA A 28 -4.86 35.45 -16.00
C ALA A 28 -3.84 35.98 -14.98
N ALA A 29 -4.25 36.91 -14.10
CA ALA A 29 -3.37 37.51 -13.10
C ALA A 29 -3.03 36.58 -11.93
N THR A 30 -3.94 35.66 -11.56
CA THR A 30 -3.71 34.72 -10.45
C THR A 30 -2.86 33.51 -10.87
N SER A 31 -2.89 33.12 -12.14
CA SER A 31 -2.18 31.94 -12.66
C SER A 31 -0.65 32.14 -12.75
N SER A 32 -0.19 33.39 -12.90
CA SER A 32 1.24 33.72 -13.05
C SER A 32 2.01 33.81 -11.73
N ALA A 33 1.34 34.03 -10.60
CA ALA A 33 1.97 34.09 -9.27
C ALA A 33 2.69 32.78 -8.92
N SER A 34 2.13 31.65 -9.33
CA SER A 34 2.71 30.31 -9.17
C SER A 34 4.12 30.16 -9.77
N TYR A 35 4.42 30.92 -10.84
CA TYR A 35 5.71 30.89 -11.51
C TYR A 35 6.75 31.79 -10.85
N LEU A 36 6.32 32.82 -10.10
CA LEU A 36 7.23 33.72 -9.37
C LEU A 36 7.67 33.11 -8.02
N PHE A 37 6.84 32.28 -7.41
CA PHE A 37 7.16 31.60 -6.14
C PHE A 37 7.78 30.21 -6.29
N LYS A 38 7.83 29.64 -7.50
CA LYS A 38 8.55 28.39 -7.78
C LYS A 38 10.03 28.69 -8.03
N GLY A 39 10.75 28.99 -6.95
CA GLY A 39 12.21 29.01 -6.96
C GLY A 39 12.79 27.69 -7.48
N PRO A 40 14.07 27.64 -7.89
CA PRO A 40 14.69 26.42 -8.38
C PRO A 40 14.66 25.39 -7.25
N GLN A 41 13.71 24.46 -7.33
CA GLN A 41 13.79 23.25 -6.53
C GLN A 41 15.07 22.55 -7.00
N PRO A 42 16.03 22.26 -6.11
CA PRO A 42 17.24 21.57 -6.55
C PRO A 42 16.80 20.25 -7.16
N LEU A 43 17.04 20.08 -8.47
CA LEU A 43 16.85 18.82 -9.20
C LEU A 43 17.62 17.66 -8.53
N LEU A 44 18.58 17.97 -7.65
CA LEU A 44 19.27 17.03 -6.78
C LEU A 44 18.39 16.35 -5.72
N GLY A 45 17.27 16.97 -5.29
CA GLY A 45 16.41 16.40 -4.24
C GLY A 45 15.56 15.22 -4.70
N ALA A 46 15.29 15.10 -6.00
CA ALA A 46 14.54 13.98 -6.58
C ALA A 46 15.41 12.73 -6.82
N LEU A 47 16.74 12.87 -6.74
CA LEU A 47 17.71 11.77 -6.89
C LEU A 47 18.06 11.10 -5.56
N MET A 48 17.58 11.61 -4.43
CA MET A 48 17.83 11.05 -3.12
C MET A 48 16.67 10.13 -2.70
N ALA A 49 16.90 8.84 -2.92
CA ALA A 49 16.25 7.67 -2.33
C ALA A 49 14.73 7.51 -2.54
N GLN A 50 14.35 6.75 -3.57
CA GLN A 50 13.28 5.78 -3.31
C GLN A 50 13.81 4.81 -2.24
N GLY A 51 13.16 4.79 -1.08
CA GLY A 51 13.65 4.20 0.17
C GLY A 51 14.30 2.83 0.00
N SER A 52 15.62 2.76 0.20
CA SER A 52 16.35 1.50 0.28
C SER A 52 16.01 0.83 1.61
N VAL A 53 15.31 -0.30 1.56
CA VAL A 53 15.12 -1.17 2.73
C VAL A 53 16.34 -2.10 2.84
N GLU A 54 16.75 -2.44 4.06
CA GLU A 54 17.80 -3.44 4.31
C GLU A 54 17.48 -4.72 3.55
N ARG A 55 18.38 -5.21 2.69
CA ARG A 55 18.11 -6.40 1.87
C ARG A 55 18.30 -7.70 2.63
N LEU A 56 19.37 -7.81 3.41
CA LEU A 56 19.71 -9.01 4.15
C LEU A 56 19.15 -8.95 5.56
N ILE A 57 17.99 -9.56 5.80
CA ILE A 57 17.32 -9.57 7.10
C ILE A 57 17.39 -10.94 7.76
N THR A 58 17.12 -10.99 9.06
CA THR A 58 16.95 -12.25 9.81
C THR A 58 15.46 -12.42 10.14
N LEU A 59 14.93 -13.61 9.91
CA LEU A 59 13.55 -14.00 10.24
C LEU A 59 13.57 -15.15 11.24
N ASN A 60 12.66 -15.14 12.21
CA ASN A 60 12.39 -16.30 13.05
C ASN A 60 11.27 -17.14 12.43
N VAL A 61 11.61 -18.29 11.84
CA VAL A 61 10.65 -19.19 11.19
C VAL A 61 10.77 -20.59 11.77
N ASN A 62 9.67 -21.13 12.31
CA ASN A 62 9.61 -22.42 12.98
C ASN A 62 10.64 -22.54 14.12
N GLY A 63 10.82 -21.45 14.89
CA GLY A 63 11.82 -21.35 15.97
C GLY A 63 13.27 -21.21 15.51
N GLN A 64 13.53 -21.13 14.20
CA GLN A 64 14.88 -21.01 13.65
C GLN A 64 15.15 -19.62 13.08
N GLN A 65 16.29 -19.03 13.47
CA GLN A 65 16.77 -17.76 12.91
C GLN A 65 17.38 -17.98 11.53
N ARG A 66 16.81 -17.35 10.50
CA ARG A 66 17.19 -17.53 9.10
C ARG A 66 17.55 -16.20 8.48
N ARG A 67 18.80 -16.06 8.01
CA ARG A 67 19.23 -14.89 7.24
C ARG A 67 18.85 -15.04 5.77
N VAL A 68 18.23 -14.02 5.19
CA VAL A 68 17.71 -14.06 3.83
C VAL A 68 17.75 -12.71 3.14
N ASP A 69 18.10 -12.70 1.85
CA ASP A 69 18.04 -11.52 0.98
C ASP A 69 16.63 -11.32 0.40
N VAL A 70 15.99 -10.22 0.81
CA VAL A 70 14.57 -9.92 0.61
C VAL A 70 14.42 -8.53 0.00
N MET A 71 13.80 -8.46 -1.17
CA MET A 71 13.43 -7.17 -1.78
C MET A 71 12.29 -6.49 -1.01
N SER A 72 12.20 -5.16 -1.11
CA SER A 72 11.17 -4.36 -0.43
C SER A 72 9.73 -4.82 -0.66
N GLN A 73 9.44 -5.35 -1.85
CA GLN A 73 8.11 -5.79 -2.28
C GLN A 73 7.86 -7.30 -2.12
N GLU A 74 8.84 -8.07 -1.64
CA GLU A 74 8.65 -9.52 -1.48
C GLU A 74 7.63 -9.82 -0.38
N THR A 75 6.68 -10.69 -0.73
CA THR A 75 5.69 -11.20 0.22
C THR A 75 6.29 -12.32 1.05
N LEU A 76 5.75 -12.54 2.25
CA LEU A 76 6.21 -13.59 3.14
C LEU A 76 6.07 -14.96 2.47
N ALA A 77 4.99 -15.20 1.72
CA ALA A 77 4.81 -16.43 0.96
C ALA A 77 5.92 -16.63 -0.08
N PHE A 78 6.33 -15.57 -0.77
CA PHE A 78 7.42 -15.64 -1.74
C PHE A 78 8.75 -15.98 -1.06
N THR A 79 9.10 -15.26 0.01
CA THR A 79 10.36 -15.49 0.73
C THR A 79 10.42 -16.92 1.32
N LEU A 80 9.35 -17.38 1.98
CA LEU A 80 9.29 -18.74 2.54
C LEU A 80 9.55 -19.80 1.47
N ARG A 81 8.83 -19.71 0.35
CA ARG A 81 8.86 -20.74 -0.70
C ARG A 81 10.15 -20.72 -1.51
N TYR A 82 10.52 -19.55 -2.03
CA TYR A 82 11.53 -19.44 -3.08
C TYR A 82 12.92 -19.08 -2.54
N LYS A 83 13.01 -18.50 -1.34
CA LYS A 83 14.30 -18.13 -0.74
C LYS A 83 14.70 -19.08 0.39
N LEU A 84 13.74 -19.47 1.22
CA LEU A 84 13.99 -20.34 2.38
C LEU A 84 13.69 -21.83 2.12
N GLY A 85 13.11 -22.18 0.97
CA GLY A 85 12.80 -23.56 0.60
C GLY A 85 11.66 -24.20 1.42
N LEU A 86 10.93 -23.42 2.22
CA LEU A 86 9.74 -23.86 2.95
C LEU A 86 8.53 -23.82 2.01
N THR A 87 8.36 -24.91 1.26
CA THR A 87 7.40 -24.98 0.16
C THR A 87 6.00 -25.42 0.58
N GLY A 88 5.76 -25.68 1.87
CA GLY A 88 4.50 -26.11 2.45
C GLY A 88 3.41 -25.04 2.36
N THR A 89 3.72 -23.79 2.66
CA THR A 89 2.85 -22.64 2.39
C THR A 89 2.63 -22.51 0.87
N LYS A 90 1.38 -22.54 0.38
CA LYS A 90 1.10 -22.57 -1.07
C LYS A 90 0.61 -21.24 -1.61
N LEU A 91 1.00 -20.92 -2.85
CA LEU A 91 0.41 -19.83 -3.63
C LEU A 91 -0.67 -20.41 -4.54
N GLY A 92 -1.94 -20.20 -4.16
CA GLY A 92 -3.10 -20.58 -4.97
C GLY A 92 -3.64 -19.40 -5.78
N CYS A 93 -4.27 -18.44 -5.09
CA CYS A 93 -4.85 -17.25 -5.73
C CYS A 93 -3.94 -16.00 -5.74
N ASP A 94 -2.96 -15.93 -4.82
CA ASP A 94 -2.06 -14.79 -4.59
C ASP A 94 -2.78 -13.43 -4.40
N ARG A 95 -3.99 -13.46 -3.83
CA ARG A 95 -4.83 -12.28 -3.59
C ARG A 95 -5.68 -12.37 -2.33
N ALA A 96 -5.21 -13.11 -1.33
CA ALA A 96 -5.86 -13.23 -0.01
C ALA A 96 -7.29 -13.81 0.01
N GLU A 97 -7.68 -14.60 -0.99
CA GLU A 97 -9.03 -15.19 -1.07
C GLU A 97 -9.07 -16.67 -0.66
N CYS A 98 -8.10 -17.47 -1.09
CA CYS A 98 -8.19 -18.94 -0.97
C CYS A 98 -7.65 -19.52 0.35
N GLY A 99 -6.91 -18.74 1.15
CA GLY A 99 -6.30 -19.23 2.40
C GLY A 99 -5.14 -20.25 2.25
N ALA A 100 -4.79 -20.71 1.05
CA ALA A 100 -3.71 -21.71 0.85
C ALA A 100 -2.31 -21.25 1.31
N CYS A 101 -2.12 -19.93 1.49
CA CYS A 101 -0.88 -19.32 1.97
C CYS A 101 -0.90 -19.01 3.47
N THR A 102 -1.85 -19.56 4.22
CA THR A 102 -1.99 -19.24 5.66
C THR A 102 -0.77 -19.72 6.44
N VAL A 103 -0.24 -18.83 7.29
CA VAL A 103 0.79 -19.10 8.29
C VAL A 103 0.36 -18.47 9.62
N LEU A 104 1.03 -18.82 10.71
CA LEU A 104 0.86 -18.10 11.99
C LEU A 104 1.96 -17.06 12.11
N ILE A 105 1.58 -15.85 12.50
CA ILE A 105 2.49 -14.75 12.86
C ILE A 105 2.15 -14.37 14.30
N ASN A 106 3.07 -14.61 15.23
CA ASN A 106 2.86 -14.45 16.67
C ASN A 106 1.58 -15.19 17.15
N GLY A 107 1.35 -16.40 16.62
CA GLY A 107 0.19 -17.23 16.94
C GLY A 107 -1.12 -16.85 16.25
N VAL A 108 -1.17 -15.74 15.49
CA VAL A 108 -2.36 -15.29 14.77
C VAL A 108 -2.28 -15.72 13.30
N ASN A 109 -3.38 -16.22 12.75
CA ASN A 109 -3.44 -16.59 11.34
C ASN A 109 -3.29 -15.36 10.43
N SER A 110 -2.51 -15.51 9.35
CA SER A 110 -2.30 -14.45 8.36
C SER A 110 -2.06 -15.05 6.97
N TYR A 111 -2.55 -14.35 5.95
CA TYR A 111 -2.31 -14.74 4.55
C TYR A 111 -0.93 -14.26 4.12
N ALA A 112 0.05 -15.16 4.08
CA ALA A 112 1.44 -14.82 3.78
C ALA A 112 1.61 -14.17 2.38
N CYS A 113 0.68 -14.38 1.45
CA CYS A 113 0.70 -13.74 0.14
C CYS A 113 0.40 -12.23 0.17
N SER A 114 -0.21 -11.70 1.24
CA SER A 114 -0.55 -10.29 1.38
C SER A 114 0.25 -9.59 2.49
N VAL A 115 1.27 -10.25 3.04
CA VAL A 115 2.15 -9.71 4.08
C VAL A 115 3.52 -9.48 3.47
N LEU A 116 4.09 -8.28 3.63
CA LEU A 116 5.46 -8.02 3.23
C LEU A 116 6.43 -8.68 4.21
N THR A 117 7.46 -9.35 3.71
CA THR A 117 8.44 -10.01 4.57
C THR A 117 9.15 -9.02 5.50
N HIS A 118 9.39 -7.80 5.02
CA HIS A 118 10.00 -6.73 5.83
C HIS A 118 9.16 -6.31 7.05
N SER A 119 7.84 -6.50 7.04
CA SER A 119 6.99 -6.08 8.17
C SER A 119 6.96 -7.07 9.33
N VAL A 120 7.56 -8.25 9.19
CA VAL A 120 7.47 -9.36 10.17
C VAL A 120 8.83 -9.80 10.71
N ARG A 121 9.86 -8.98 10.55
CA ARG A 121 11.24 -9.28 10.96
C ARG A 121 11.41 -9.65 12.43
N THR A 122 10.56 -9.08 13.28
CA THR A 122 10.58 -9.26 14.74
C THR A 122 9.50 -10.22 15.22
N SER A 123 8.78 -10.87 14.31
CA SER A 123 7.69 -11.79 14.62
C SER A 123 8.16 -13.24 14.60
N ASP A 124 7.46 -14.07 15.37
CA ASP A 124 7.55 -15.52 15.32
C ASP A 124 6.63 -16.06 14.22
N ILE A 125 7.22 -16.68 13.21
CA ILE A 125 6.47 -17.23 12.07
C ILE A 125 6.43 -18.75 12.18
N VAL A 126 5.24 -19.34 12.09
CA VAL A 126 5.06 -20.80 12.05
C VAL A 126 4.37 -21.20 10.75
N THR A 127 5.03 -22.05 9.97
CA THR A 127 4.50 -22.66 8.75
C THR A 127 4.05 -24.10 9.02
N ILE A 128 3.49 -24.78 8.00
CA ILE A 128 3.06 -26.18 8.14
C ILE A 128 4.21 -27.12 8.50
N GLU A 129 5.41 -26.86 7.99
CA GLU A 129 6.63 -27.60 8.31
C GLU A 129 7.04 -27.45 9.78
N GLY A 130 6.56 -26.41 10.48
CA GLY A 130 6.84 -26.18 11.89
C GLY A 130 5.85 -26.86 12.84
N LEU A 131 4.86 -27.59 12.34
CA LEU A 131 3.89 -28.29 13.19
C LEU A 131 4.37 -29.69 13.59
N GLU A 132 5.11 -30.36 12.71
CA GLU A 132 5.72 -31.66 12.97
C GLU A 132 6.77 -31.54 14.08
N ALA A 133 6.80 -32.51 14.99
CA ALA A 133 7.83 -32.57 16.02
C ALA A 133 9.19 -32.96 15.40
N GLU A 134 10.29 -32.67 16.11
CA GLU A 134 11.64 -32.96 15.61
C GLU A 134 11.89 -34.46 15.33
N ASP A 135 11.15 -35.35 15.99
CA ASP A 135 11.21 -36.80 15.79
C ASP A 135 10.35 -37.31 14.61
N GLY A 136 9.68 -36.40 13.91
CA GLY A 136 8.80 -36.69 12.79
C GLY A 136 7.34 -36.99 13.19
N THR A 137 7.00 -36.89 14.48
CA THR A 137 5.62 -37.09 14.94
C THR A 137 4.73 -35.97 14.39
N LEU A 138 3.66 -36.35 13.71
CA LEU A 138 2.66 -35.41 13.19
C LEU A 138 1.96 -34.67 14.33
N HIS A 139 1.72 -33.38 14.12
CA HIS A 139 0.84 -32.61 15.00
C HIS A 139 -0.57 -33.21 15.00
N PRO A 140 -1.33 -33.17 16.12
CA PRO A 140 -2.69 -33.73 16.16
C PRO A 140 -3.61 -33.26 15.02
N VAL A 141 -3.47 -32.00 14.58
CA VAL A 141 -4.21 -31.46 13.42
C VAL A 141 -3.78 -32.10 12.11
N GLN A 142 -2.47 -32.36 11.91
CA GLN A 142 -1.99 -33.06 10.72
C GLN A 142 -2.46 -34.52 10.72
N GLN A 143 -2.36 -35.20 11.86
CA GLN A 143 -2.83 -36.59 12.02
C GLN A 143 -4.34 -36.70 11.71
N ALA A 144 -5.16 -35.82 12.26
CA ALA A 144 -6.61 -35.83 12.05
C ALA A 144 -7.05 -35.55 10.60
N VAL A 145 -6.20 -34.94 9.76
CA VAL A 145 -6.46 -34.75 8.32
C VAL A 145 -5.96 -35.92 7.49
N TRP A 146 -4.93 -36.62 7.98
CA TRP A 146 -4.37 -37.81 7.34
C TRP A 146 -5.27 -39.04 7.51
N ASP A 147 -5.86 -39.20 8.70
CA ASP A 147 -6.79 -40.29 9.05
C ASP A 147 -8.12 -40.21 8.28
#